data_AF-A0A2S9S653-F1
#
_entry.id   AF-A0A2S9S653-F1
#
_cell.length_a   1.000
_cell.length_b   1.000
_cell.length_c   1.000
_cell.angle_alpha   90.00
_cell.angle_beta   90.00
_cell.angle_gamma   90.00
#
_symmetry.space_group_name_H-M   'P 1'
#
loop_
_entity.id
_entity.type
_entity.pdbx_description
1 polymer ?
#
loop_
_entity_poly.entity_id
_entity_poly.type
_entity_poly.pdbx_seq_one_letter_code
_entity_poly.pdbx_strand_id
1 'polypeptide(L)'
;MKKITLFFTALLCLFSTSVLAEPNSIPKQCEQLFKETENLIAQAEKQPGTHIQVNKIKSKLNQSKQQILQMELATQLKSCEVGLAKLSHLKSYSE
;
A
#
# COMPACT_ATOMS: atom_id res chain seq x y z
N MET A 1 -24.36 -36.31 -45.59
CA MET A 1 -24.89 -35.08 -44.95
C MET A 1 -24.52 -35.07 -43.48
N LYS A 2 -23.60 -34.21 -43.05
CA LYS A 2 -23.51 -33.68 -41.67
C LYS A 2 -22.53 -32.52 -41.69
N LYS A 3 -23.07 -31.30 -41.58
CA LYS A 3 -22.33 -30.04 -41.54
C LYS A 3 -21.73 -29.90 -40.14
N ILE A 4 -20.41 -29.88 -40.04
CA ILE A 4 -19.70 -29.58 -38.80
C ILE A 4 -19.53 -28.07 -38.78
N THR A 5 -20.39 -27.40 -38.03
CA THR A 5 -20.39 -25.94 -37.87
C THR A 5 -19.21 -25.53 -36.99
N LEU A 6 -18.24 -24.88 -37.59
CA LEU A 6 -17.18 -24.10 -36.93
C LEU A 6 -17.82 -22.97 -36.12
N PHE A 7 -17.64 -22.98 -34.79
CA PHE A 7 -17.88 -21.81 -33.95
C PHE A 7 -16.54 -21.21 -33.52
N PHE A 8 -16.09 -20.24 -34.31
CA PHE A 8 -15.09 -19.25 -33.92
C PHE A 8 -15.78 -18.22 -33.02
N THR A 9 -15.72 -18.38 -31.71
CA THR A 9 -16.09 -17.31 -30.77
C THR A 9 -14.80 -16.73 -30.18
N ALA A 10 -14.18 -15.85 -30.95
CA ALA A 10 -13.21 -14.89 -30.44
C ALA A 10 -14.00 -13.74 -29.81
N LEU A 11 -14.22 -13.79 -28.51
CA LEU A 11 -14.68 -12.63 -27.74
C LEU A 11 -13.51 -12.06 -26.95
N LEU A 12 -12.74 -11.22 -27.64
CA LEU A 12 -11.80 -10.28 -27.05
C LEU A 12 -12.59 -9.25 -26.23
N CYS A 13 -12.80 -9.54 -24.94
CA CYS A 13 -13.14 -8.50 -23.98
C CYS A 13 -11.85 -7.89 -23.44
N LEU A 14 -11.31 -6.92 -24.20
CA LEU A 14 -10.34 -5.96 -23.69
C LEU A 14 -11.07 -5.00 -22.75
N PHE A 15 -11.22 -5.38 -21.48
CA PHE A 15 -11.51 -4.40 -20.43
C PHE A 15 -10.18 -3.78 -19.99
N SER A 16 -9.60 -2.93 -20.83
CA SER A 16 -8.61 -1.98 -20.34
C SER A 16 -9.38 -0.88 -19.62
N THR A 17 -9.67 -1.08 -18.33
CA THR A 17 -10.04 0.03 -17.45
C THR A 17 -8.81 0.91 -17.33
N SER A 18 -8.71 1.91 -18.20
CA SER A 18 -7.77 3.01 -18.04
C SER A 18 -8.19 3.75 -16.77
N VAL A 19 -7.67 3.33 -15.62
CA VAL A 19 -7.66 4.15 -14.42
C VAL A 19 -6.95 5.44 -14.82
N LEU A 20 -7.73 6.52 -14.91
CA LEU A 20 -7.18 7.87 -15.02
C LEU A 20 -6.31 8.07 -13.79
N ALA A 21 -5.00 7.96 -13.98
CA ALA A 21 -4.01 8.29 -12.97
C ALA A 21 -4.11 9.79 -12.70
N GLU A 22 -4.80 10.14 -11.60
CA GLU A 22 -4.72 11.46 -11.01
C GLU A 22 -3.25 11.76 -10.68
N PRO A 23 -2.76 12.98 -10.94
CA PRO A 23 -1.33 13.25 -10.90
C PRO A 23 -0.81 13.14 -9.46
N ASN A 24 0.03 12.14 -9.21
CA ASN A 24 1.00 12.07 -8.11
C ASN A 24 0.45 12.27 -6.68
N SER A 25 -0.84 12.04 -6.43
CA SER A 25 -1.36 12.04 -5.06
C SER A 25 -1.14 10.67 -4.42
N ILE A 26 -0.50 10.65 -3.25
CA ILE A 26 -0.37 9.43 -2.45
C ILE A 26 -1.78 8.97 -2.08
N PRO A 27 -2.13 7.68 -2.24
CA PRO A 27 -3.43 7.19 -1.83
C PRO A 27 -3.69 7.46 -0.35
N LYS A 28 -4.92 7.83 -0.01
CA LYS A 28 -5.32 8.19 1.35
C LYS A 28 -4.95 7.12 2.39
N GLN A 29 -5.08 5.84 2.03
CA GLN A 29 -4.69 4.71 2.89
C GLN A 29 -3.19 4.73 3.21
N CYS A 30 -2.36 5.07 2.23
CA CYS A 30 -0.91 5.19 2.43
C CYS A 30 -0.56 6.40 3.29
N GLU A 31 -1.21 7.54 3.04
CA GLU A 31 -1.04 8.73 3.88
C GLU A 31 -1.38 8.43 5.34
N GLN A 32 -2.52 7.76 5.59
CA GLN A 32 -2.93 7.36 6.93
C GLN A 32 -1.93 6.40 7.57
N LEU A 33 -1.47 5.37 6.84
CA LEU A 33 -0.49 4.41 7.34
C LEU A 33 0.80 5.11 7.78
N PHE A 34 1.32 6.01 6.93
CA PHE A 34 2.55 6.73 7.21
C PHE A 34 2.38 7.66 8.41
N LYS A 35 1.28 8.41 8.48
CA LYS A 35 1.00 9.31 9.60
C LYS A 35 0.89 8.58 10.93
N GLU A 36 0.19 7.45 10.96
CA GLU A 36 0.06 6.63 12.18
C GLU A 36 1.41 6.06 12.61
N THR A 37 2.23 5.63 11.66
CA THR A 37 3.58 5.13 11.93
C THR A 37 4.49 6.25 12.45
N GLU A 38 4.42 7.44 11.88
CA GLU A 38 5.16 8.62 12.36
C GLU A 38 4.76 9.03 13.77
N ASN A 39 3.48 8.94 14.11
CA ASN A 39 3.01 9.20 15.46
C ASN A 39 3.58 8.18 16.47
N LEU A 40 3.64 6.89 16.11
CA LEU A 40 4.28 5.88 16.95
C LEU A 40 5.78 6.12 17.11
N ILE A 41 6.46 6.50 16.03
CA ILE A 41 7.87 6.90 16.07
C ILE A 41 8.06 8.07 17.04
N ALA A 42 7.24 9.13 16.94
CA ALA A 42 7.33 10.29 17.80
C ALA A 42 7.09 9.95 19.29
N GLN A 43 6.23 8.97 19.58
CA GLN A 43 6.06 8.45 20.94
C GLN A 43 7.28 7.67 21.41
N ALA A 44 7.83 6.81 20.54
CA ALA A 44 9.04 6.05 20.84
C ALA A 44 10.26 6.95 21.08
N GLU A 45 10.39 8.08 20.38
CA GLU A 45 11.49 9.04 20.59
C GLU A 45 11.52 9.67 21.98
N LYS A 46 10.35 9.77 22.63
CA LYS A 46 10.25 10.33 23.99
C LYS A 46 10.72 9.34 25.05
N GLN A 47 10.88 8.06 24.70
CA GLN A 47 11.31 7.01 25.62
C GLN A 47 12.84 6.98 25.73
N PRO A 48 13.42 6.87 26.94
CA PRO A 48 14.87 6.79 27.11
C PRO A 48 15.43 5.51 26.47
N GLY A 49 16.60 5.62 25.82
CA GLY A 49 17.32 4.48 25.23
C GLY A 49 16.82 4.00 23.85
N THR A 50 15.81 4.65 23.27
CA THR A 50 15.21 4.20 21.99
C THR A 50 15.77 4.91 20.75
N HIS A 51 16.45 6.05 20.89
CA HIS A 51 16.83 6.94 19.77
C HIS A 51 17.54 6.22 18.61
N ILE A 52 18.45 5.29 18.91
CA ILE A 52 19.16 4.52 17.86
C ILE A 52 18.19 3.66 17.05
N GLN A 53 17.26 2.98 17.73
CA GLN A 53 16.27 2.14 17.07
C GLN A 53 15.27 3.00 16.29
N VAL A 54 14.83 4.11 16.87
CA VAL A 54 13.94 5.06 16.21
C VAL A 54 14.56 5.63 14.93
N ASN A 55 15.83 6.04 14.96
CA ASN A 55 16.50 6.55 13.75
C ASN A 55 16.54 5.50 12.62
N LYS A 56 16.77 4.22 12.97
CA LYS A 56 16.70 3.12 11.99
C LYS A 56 15.28 2.94 11.44
N ILE A 57 14.25 3.06 12.29
CA ILE A 57 12.85 2.96 11.88
C ILE A 57 12.48 4.12 10.95
N LYS A 58 12.86 5.37 11.29
CA LYS A 58 12.64 6.55 10.43
C LYS A 58 13.26 6.37 9.05
N SER A 59 14.50 5.88 8.99
CA SER A 59 15.19 5.61 7.72
C SER A 59 14.44 4.56 6.88
N LYS A 60 14.04 3.44 7.49
CA LYS A 60 13.24 2.40 6.83
C LYS A 60 11.87 2.91 6.36
N LEU A 61 11.21 3.76 7.15
CA LEU A 61 9.93 4.36 6.78
C LEU A 61 10.10 5.25 5.55
N ASN A 62 11.11 6.12 5.52
CA ASN A 62 11.39 6.97 4.36
C ASN A 62 11.71 6.16 3.11
N GLN A 63 12.51 5.11 3.23
CA GLN A 63 12.79 4.18 2.13
C GLN A 63 11.49 3.53 1.62
N SER A 64 10.64 3.04 2.52
CA SER A 64 9.37 2.41 2.18
C SER A 64 8.41 3.39 1.48
N LYS A 65 8.34 4.65 1.92
CA LYS A 65 7.57 5.70 1.24
C LYS A 65 8.01 5.88 -0.21
N GLN A 66 9.32 6.02 -0.44
CA GLN A 66 9.87 6.17 -1.79
C GLN A 66 9.59 4.95 -2.66
N GLN A 67 9.71 3.75 -2.10
CA GLN A 67 9.41 2.51 -2.82
C GLN A 67 7.93 2.45 -3.21
N ILE A 68 7.01 2.69 -2.28
CA ILE A 68 5.56 2.67 -2.54
C ILE A 68 5.19 3.68 -3.62
N LEU A 69 5.76 4.89 -3.57
CA LEU A 69 5.55 5.92 -4.59
C LEU A 69 5.95 5.50 -6.01
N GLN A 70 6.88 4.54 -6.14
CA GLN A 70 7.32 4.01 -7.42
C GLN A 70 6.49 2.80 -7.88
N MET A 71 5.57 2.29 -7.06
CA MET A 71 4.72 1.15 -7.40
C MET A 71 3.46 1.60 -8.15
N GLU A 72 2.81 0.64 -8.82
CA GLU A 72 1.49 0.84 -9.41
C GLU A 72 0.42 1.16 -8.35
N LEU A 73 -0.52 2.06 -8.66
CA LEU A 73 -1.57 2.53 -7.75
C LEU A 73 -2.34 1.39 -7.05
N ALA A 74 -2.75 0.35 -7.78
CA ALA A 74 -3.45 -0.79 -7.21
C ALA A 74 -2.60 -1.53 -6.16
N THR A 75 -1.29 -1.60 -6.39
CA THR A 75 -0.34 -2.20 -5.44
C THR A 75 -0.07 -1.29 -4.26
N GLN A 76 -0.03 0.03 -4.45
CA GLN A 76 0.07 1.01 -3.36
C GLN A 76 -1.12 0.85 -2.40
N LEU A 77 -2.34 0.91 -2.94
CA LEU A 77 -3.59 0.75 -2.18
C LEU A 77 -3.57 -0.54 -1.35
N LYS A 78 -3.32 -1.68 -2.01
CA LYS A 78 -3.29 -2.98 -1.35
C LYS A 78 -2.22 -3.07 -0.26
N SER A 79 -1.02 -2.57 -0.53
CA SER A 79 0.10 -2.60 0.43
C SER A 79 -0.23 -1.77 1.67
N CYS A 80 -0.82 -0.59 1.47
CA CYS A 80 -1.16 0.32 2.57
C CYS A 80 -2.34 -0.18 3.38
N GLU A 81 -3.36 -0.78 2.77
CA GLU A 81 -4.47 -1.43 3.48
C GLU A 81 -4.00 -2.59 4.36
N VAL A 82 -3.13 -3.45 3.84
CA VAL A 82 -2.53 -4.54 4.62
C VAL A 82 -1.69 -3.98 5.78
N GLY A 83 -0.95 -2.90 5.53
CA GLY A 83 -0.19 -2.21 6.57
C GLY A 83 -1.08 -1.65 7.67
N LEU A 84 -2.17 -0.97 7.31
CA LEU A 84 -3.14 -0.42 8.26
C LEU A 84 -3.81 -1.51 9.09
N ALA A 85 -4.23 -2.62 8.46
CA ALA A 85 -4.84 -3.74 9.17
C ALA A 85 -3.89 -4.35 10.21
N LYS A 86 -2.63 -4.58 9.83
CA LYS A 86 -1.59 -5.05 10.75
C LYS A 86 -1.33 -4.06 11.88
N LEU A 87 -1.24 -2.78 11.56
CA LEU A 87 -1.00 -1.72 12.54
C LEU A 87 -2.14 -1.63 13.56
N SER A 88 -3.39 -1.73 13.10
CA SER A 88 -4.58 -1.79 13.95
C SER A 88 -4.51 -2.99 14.91
N HIS A 89 -4.17 -4.17 14.40
CA HIS A 89 -3.97 -5.38 15.21
C HIS A 89 -2.86 -5.23 16.25
N LEU A 90 -1.76 -4.56 15.92
CA LEU A 90 -0.68 -4.33 16.88
C LEU A 90 -1.14 -3.40 18.00
N LYS A 91 -1.89 -2.35 17.68
CA LYS A 91 -2.45 -1.42 18.67
C LYS A 91 -3.43 -2.12 19.62
N SER A 92 -4.23 -3.05 19.13
CA SER A 92 -5.16 -3.80 20.01
C SER A 92 -4.47 -4.72 21.02
N TYR A 93 -3.18 -5.02 20.89
CA TYR A 93 -2.41 -5.74 21.92
C TYR A 93 -1.76 -4.82 22.96
N SER A 94 -1.74 -3.51 22.70
CA SER A 94 -1.18 -2.51 23.61
C SER A 94 -2.22 -1.79 24.47
N GLU A 95 -3.51 -2.09 24.24
CA GLU A 95 -4.65 -1.70 25.08
C GLU A 95 -5.01 -2.84 26.04
#